data_AF-M3HQ68-F1
#
_entry.id   AF-M3HQ68-F1
#
_cell.length_a   1.000
_cell.length_b   1.000
_cell.length_c   1.000
_cell.angle_alpha   90.00
_cell.angle_beta   90.00
_cell.angle_gamma   90.00
#
_symmetry.space_group_name_H-M   'P 1'
#
loop_
_entity.id
_entity.type
_entity.pdbx_description
1 polymer ?
#
loop_
_entity_poly.entity_id
_entity_poly.type
_entity_poly.pdbx_seq_one_letter_code
_entity_poly.pdbx_strand_id
1 'polypeptide(L)'
;MLPEFKTDDPEGTKNSILKKIEKIREELPILLRKKERTYDRVIRPLNDLVQEMQIEFTVLAHLNSVKNSEQIQALYTEILPEITAFYSDLGQNEELNLVYQEILKNENDTLNVPQKKVLQDAITQFKLSGIGLPPEIKKEFRKSRFVFPIWTISSLRICLMRLIPSNSFWIVLRMWKEYPNRI
;
A
#
# COMPACT_ATOMS: atom_id res chain seq x y z
N MET A 1 -19.14 10.93 11.95
CA MET A 1 -18.18 11.73 12.74
C MET A 1 -16.80 11.47 12.19
N LEU A 2 -16.00 12.51 11.94
CA LEU A 2 -14.58 12.33 11.63
C LEU A 2 -13.88 11.84 12.90
N PRO A 3 -12.85 10.97 12.80
CA PRO A 3 -12.08 10.55 13.97
C PRO A 3 -11.54 11.78 14.71
N GLU A 4 -11.63 11.81 16.03
CA GLU A 4 -10.92 12.83 16.81
C GLU A 4 -9.42 12.59 16.67
N PHE A 5 -8.73 13.52 16.02
CA PHE A 5 -7.29 13.47 15.83
C PHE A 5 -6.60 13.83 17.15
N LYS A 6 -6.17 12.81 17.89
CA LYS A 6 -5.30 12.99 19.07
C LYS A 6 -3.89 13.34 18.59
N THR A 7 -3.52 14.61 18.71
CA THR A 7 -2.25 15.18 18.20
C THR A 7 -1.21 15.38 19.31
N ASP A 8 -1.55 14.98 20.52
CA ASP A 8 -0.82 15.16 21.76
C ASP A 8 0.20 14.04 22.04
N ASP A 9 0.10 12.90 21.36
CA ASP A 9 1.04 11.77 21.52
C ASP A 9 1.53 11.19 20.17
N PRO A 10 2.50 11.85 19.51
CA PRO A 10 3.09 11.36 18.25
C PRO A 10 3.84 10.03 18.40
N GLU A 11 4.41 9.77 19.57
CA GLU A 11 5.19 8.55 19.84
C GLU A 11 4.27 7.34 20.06
N GLY A 12 3.18 7.52 20.82
CA GLY A 12 2.12 6.52 20.92
C GLY A 12 1.48 6.21 19.57
N THR A 13 1.29 7.23 18.73
CA THR A 13 0.79 7.06 17.35
C THR A 13 1.74 6.19 16.51
N LYS A 14 3.05 6.48 16.53
CA LYS A 14 4.06 5.63 15.87
C LYS A 14 3.98 4.18 16.35
N ASN A 15 3.96 3.96 17.66
CA ASN A 15 3.91 2.61 18.24
C ASN A 15 2.62 1.86 17.88
N SER A 16 1.50 2.56 17.79
CA SER A 16 0.21 2.00 17.34
C SER A 16 0.28 1.56 15.88
N ILE A 17 0.84 2.39 14.99
CA ILE A 17 1.04 2.05 13.58
C ILE A 17 1.87 0.77 13.44
N LEU A 18 3.00 0.67 14.15
CA LEU A 18 3.86 -0.52 14.13
C LEU A 18 3.10 -1.79 14.59
N LYS A 19 2.32 -1.70 15.67
CA LYS A 19 1.49 -2.81 16.13
C LYS A 19 0.44 -3.22 15.10
N LYS A 20 -0.15 -2.26 14.38
CA LYS A 20 -1.13 -2.56 13.32
C LYS A 20 -0.46 -3.22 12.11
N ILE A 21 0.75 -2.82 11.74
CA ILE A 21 1.53 -3.50 10.69
C ILE A 21 1.77 -4.96 11.06
N GLU A 22 2.22 -5.24 12.29
CA GLU A 22 2.41 -6.61 12.77
C GLU A 22 1.10 -7.41 12.76
N LYS A 23 0.00 -6.82 13.27
CA LYS A 23 -1.32 -7.44 13.22
C LYS A 23 -1.73 -7.80 11.78
N ILE A 24 -1.50 -6.90 10.81
CA ILE A 24 -1.82 -7.17 9.40
C ILE A 24 -0.95 -8.33 8.87
N ARG A 25 0.34 -8.38 9.23
CA ARG A 25 1.23 -9.48 8.83
C ARG A 25 0.80 -10.83 9.40
N GLU A 26 0.25 -10.85 10.61
CA GLU A 26 -0.28 -12.06 11.26
C GLU A 26 -1.63 -12.49 10.67
N GLU A 27 -2.53 -11.53 10.42
CA GLU A 27 -3.89 -11.78 9.91
C GLU A 27 -3.91 -12.14 8.42
N LEU A 28 -3.03 -11.55 7.61
CA LEU A 28 -2.97 -11.78 6.17
C LEU A 28 -2.94 -13.28 5.80
N PRO A 29 -2.02 -14.11 6.31
CA PRO A 29 -2.00 -15.54 5.98
C PRO A 29 -3.23 -16.29 6.53
N ILE A 30 -3.87 -15.81 7.60
CA ILE A 30 -5.12 -16.39 8.12
C ILE A 30 -6.28 -16.11 7.15
N LEU A 31 -6.37 -14.88 6.64
CA LEU A 31 -7.36 -14.48 5.63
C LEU A 31 -7.20 -15.27 4.33
N LEU A 32 -5.96 -15.45 3.86
CA LEU A 32 -5.66 -16.16 2.61
C LEU A 32 -5.96 -17.67 2.68
N ARG A 33 -5.91 -18.28 3.87
CA ARG A 33 -6.24 -19.70 4.10
C ARG A 33 -7.73 -19.99 4.27
N LYS A 34 -8.61 -18.99 4.26
CA LYS A 34 -10.06 -19.23 4.36
C LYS A 34 -10.55 -20.11 3.20
N LYS A 35 -11.37 -21.11 3.52
CA LYS A 35 -11.94 -22.05 2.54
C LYS A 35 -12.86 -21.36 1.53
N GLU A 36 -13.63 -20.37 1.98
CA GLU A 36 -14.48 -19.55 1.14
C GLU A 36 -13.84 -18.17 0.98
N ARG A 37 -13.19 -17.97 -0.17
CA ARG A 37 -12.55 -16.71 -0.55
C ARG A 37 -13.57 -15.82 -1.26
N THR A 38 -14.19 -14.94 -0.49
CA THR A 38 -15.16 -13.96 -0.99
C THR A 38 -14.68 -12.55 -0.73
N TYR A 39 -15.23 -11.56 -1.45
CA TYR A 39 -14.89 -10.16 -1.21
C TYR A 39 -15.11 -9.77 0.26
N ASP A 40 -16.26 -10.13 0.83
CA ASP A 40 -16.62 -9.74 2.19
C ASP A 40 -15.86 -10.50 3.29
N ARG A 41 -15.27 -11.67 2.99
CA ARG A 41 -14.54 -12.48 3.99
C ARG A 41 -13.03 -12.34 3.96
N VAL A 42 -12.49 -11.87 2.84
CA VAL A 42 -11.03 -11.73 2.65
C VAL A 42 -10.66 -10.29 2.37
N ILE A 43 -11.27 -9.68 1.36
CA ILE A 43 -10.85 -8.37 0.84
C ILE A 43 -11.30 -7.24 1.76
N ARG A 44 -12.57 -7.25 2.19
CA ARG A 44 -13.10 -6.24 3.11
C ARG A 44 -12.33 -6.25 4.45
N PRO A 45 -12.15 -7.38 5.16
CA PRO A 45 -11.43 -7.38 6.43
C PRO A 45 -9.96 -6.94 6.29
N LEU A 46 -9.29 -7.32 5.20
CA LEU A 46 -7.93 -6.87 4.92
C LEU A 46 -7.89 -5.34 4.69
N ASN A 47 -8.81 -4.81 3.90
CA ASN A 47 -8.89 -3.38 3.64
C ASN A 47 -9.19 -2.58 4.92
N ASP A 48 -10.07 -3.08 5.78
CA ASP A 48 -10.40 -2.43 7.06
C ASP A 48 -9.15 -2.31 7.95
N LEU A 49 -8.39 -3.40 8.10
CA LEU A 49 -7.13 -3.41 8.86
C LEU A 49 -6.09 -2.43 8.29
N VAL A 50 -5.91 -2.42 6.97
CA VAL A 50 -4.97 -1.50 6.30
C VAL A 50 -5.44 -0.05 6.44
N GLN A 51 -6.74 0.21 6.34
CA GLN A 51 -7.33 1.54 6.48
C GLN A 51 -7.12 2.09 7.90
N GLU A 52 -7.33 1.27 8.92
CA GLU A 52 -7.09 1.65 10.32
C GLU A 52 -5.64 2.06 10.57
N MET A 53 -4.67 1.38 9.97
CA MET A 53 -3.25 1.74 10.03
C MET A 53 -2.98 3.03 9.24
N GLN A 54 -3.52 3.14 8.03
CA GLN A 54 -3.30 4.27 7.13
C GLN A 54 -3.85 5.58 7.70
N ILE A 55 -4.98 5.55 8.41
CA ILE A 55 -5.54 6.73 9.07
C ILE A 55 -4.53 7.32 10.05
N GLU A 56 -3.93 6.49 10.91
CA GLU A 56 -2.93 6.95 11.89
C GLU A 56 -1.65 7.46 11.22
N PHE A 57 -1.16 6.76 10.20
CA PHE A 57 -0.02 7.23 9.42
C PHE A 57 -0.31 8.58 8.75
N THR A 58 -1.53 8.80 8.25
CA THR A 58 -1.95 10.08 7.65
C THR A 58 -1.88 11.22 8.67
N VAL A 59 -2.25 10.97 9.92
CA VAL A 59 -2.13 11.97 11.00
C VAL A 59 -0.67 12.34 11.24
N LEU A 60 0.21 11.34 11.39
CA LEU A 60 1.64 11.58 11.60
C LEU A 60 2.29 12.33 10.42
N ALA A 61 1.95 11.93 9.19
CA ALA A 61 2.41 12.60 7.97
C ALA A 61 1.89 14.04 7.87
N HIS A 62 0.62 14.27 8.24
CA HIS A 62 0.04 15.61 8.26
C HIS A 62 0.73 16.51 9.29
N LEU A 63 0.94 16.01 10.52
CA LEU A 63 1.68 16.73 11.56
C LEU A 63 3.09 17.12 11.10
N ASN A 64 3.82 16.19 10.47
CA ASN A 64 5.13 16.48 9.89
C ASN A 64 5.08 17.56 8.79
N SER A 65 3.96 17.69 8.08
CA SER A 65 3.77 18.69 7.02
C SER A 65 3.34 20.08 7.53
N VAL A 66 2.45 20.16 8.53
CA VAL A 66 1.83 21.45 8.93
C VAL A 66 2.32 21.97 10.27
N LYS A 67 2.80 21.09 11.15
CA LYS A 67 3.26 21.41 12.51
C LYS A 67 4.59 20.70 12.77
N ASN A 68 5.55 20.94 11.87
CA ASN A 68 6.85 20.30 11.92
C ASN A 68 7.61 20.73 13.20
N SER A 69 8.18 19.76 13.89
CA SER A 69 9.13 19.93 14.99
C SER A 69 10.21 18.86 14.84
N GLU A 70 11.40 19.07 15.41
CA GLU A 70 12.50 18.08 15.33
C GLU A 70 12.06 16.69 15.82
N GLN A 71 11.26 16.65 16.89
CA GLN A 71 10.70 15.41 17.43
C GLN A 71 9.78 14.70 16.42
N ILE A 72 8.84 15.42 15.80
CA ILE A 72 7.90 14.84 14.82
C ILE A 72 8.64 14.40 13.56
N GLN A 73 9.62 15.18 13.10
CA GLN A 73 10.44 14.84 11.94
C GLN A 73 11.26 13.58 12.18
N ALA A 74 11.85 13.42 13.37
CA ALA A 74 12.60 12.23 13.75
C ALA A 74 11.69 10.99 13.73
N LEU A 75 10.52 11.06 14.39
CA LEU A 75 9.55 9.96 14.42
C LEU A 75 9.05 9.56 13.03
N TYR A 76 8.74 10.55 12.18
CA TYR A 76 8.31 10.31 10.80
C TYR A 76 9.41 9.64 9.97
N THR A 77 10.66 10.11 10.12
CA THR A 77 11.82 9.55 9.40
C THR A 77 12.11 8.12 9.84
N GLU A 78 11.93 7.82 11.12
CA GLU A 78 12.17 6.49 11.68
C GLU A 78 11.15 5.44 11.22
N ILE A 79 9.87 5.80 11.08
CA ILE A 79 8.82 4.86 10.69
C ILE A 79 8.73 4.63 9.16
N LEU A 80 9.23 5.59 8.37
CA LEU A 80 9.11 5.56 6.90
C LEU A 80 9.67 4.27 6.24
N PRO A 81 10.84 3.74 6.66
CA PRO A 81 11.35 2.48 6.12
C PRO A 81 10.40 1.30 6.33
N GLU A 82 9.78 1.21 7.52
CA GLU A 82 8.86 0.12 7.86
C GLU A 82 7.57 0.20 7.03
N ILE A 83 7.02 1.41 6.88
CA ILE A 83 5.86 1.66 6.02
C ILE A 83 6.16 1.28 4.56
N THR A 84 7.33 1.67 4.08
CA THR A 84 7.77 1.39 2.70
C THR A 84 7.95 -0.11 2.47
N ALA A 85 8.55 -0.82 3.43
CA ALA A 85 8.70 -2.26 3.39
C ALA A 85 7.33 -2.95 3.40
N PHE A 86 6.45 -2.58 4.33
CA PHE A 86 5.10 -3.13 4.46
C PHE A 86 4.29 -3.07 3.14
N TYR A 87 4.22 -1.89 2.51
CA TYR A 87 3.49 -1.77 1.24
C TYR A 87 4.20 -2.47 0.08
N SER A 88 5.53 -2.60 0.11
CA SER A 88 6.27 -3.38 -0.88
C SER A 88 5.95 -4.86 -0.77
N ASP A 89 5.89 -5.38 0.46
CA ASP A 89 5.56 -6.77 0.74
C ASP A 89 4.13 -7.08 0.29
N LEU A 90 3.17 -6.21 0.61
CA LEU A 90 1.79 -6.34 0.11
C LEU A 90 1.74 -6.32 -1.41
N GLY A 91 2.33 -5.30 -2.05
CA GLY A 91 2.28 -5.12 -3.51
C GLY A 91 3.02 -6.19 -4.31
N GLN A 92 3.90 -6.97 -3.68
CA GLN A 92 4.64 -8.07 -4.31
C GLN A 92 4.15 -9.45 -3.86
N ASN A 93 3.08 -9.53 -3.07
CA ASN A 93 2.52 -10.79 -2.61
C ASN A 93 1.75 -11.48 -3.74
N GLU A 94 2.33 -12.55 -4.27
CA GLU A 94 1.77 -13.35 -5.38
C GLU A 94 0.48 -14.06 -5.00
N GLU A 95 0.42 -14.63 -3.79
CA GLU A 95 -0.79 -15.30 -3.29
C GLU A 95 -1.94 -14.30 -3.16
N LEU A 96 -1.67 -13.11 -2.64
CA LEU A 96 -2.68 -12.06 -2.52
C LEU A 96 -3.23 -11.67 -3.89
N ASN A 97 -2.37 -11.41 -4.87
CA ASN A 97 -2.81 -11.10 -6.24
C ASN A 97 -3.67 -12.22 -6.86
N LEU A 98 -3.31 -13.49 -6.64
CA LEU A 98 -4.12 -14.62 -7.09
C LEU A 98 -5.50 -14.62 -6.46
N VAL A 99 -5.60 -14.35 -5.15
CA VAL A 99 -6.89 -14.26 -4.45
C VAL A 99 -7.75 -13.12 -4.98
N TYR A 100 -7.17 -11.95 -5.27
CA TYR A 100 -7.92 -10.85 -5.91
C TYR A 100 -8.49 -11.25 -7.28
N GLN A 101 -7.71 -11.96 -8.10
CA GLN A 101 -8.16 -12.46 -9.41
C GLN A 101 -9.23 -13.55 -9.28
N GLU A 102 -9.05 -14.48 -8.34
CA GLU A 102 -10.01 -15.54 -8.03
C GLU A 102 -11.37 -14.95 -7.64
N ILE A 103 -11.39 -13.99 -6.71
CA ILE A 103 -12.61 -13.35 -6.24
C ILE A 103 -13.28 -12.55 -7.36
N LEU A 104 -12.52 -11.77 -8.13
CA LEU A 104 -13.07 -11.02 -9.26
C LEU A 104 -13.72 -11.95 -10.29
N LYS A 105 -13.13 -13.13 -10.53
CA LYS A 105 -13.68 -14.13 -11.45
C LYS A 105 -14.93 -14.80 -10.89
N ASN A 106 -14.90 -15.23 -9.63
CA ASN A 106 -15.96 -16.03 -9.03
C ASN A 106 -17.19 -15.20 -8.65
N GLU A 107 -17.00 -13.94 -8.25
CA GLU A 107 -18.07 -13.06 -7.77
C GLU A 107 -18.42 -11.95 -8.76
N ASN A 108 -17.95 -12.03 -10.01
CA ASN A 108 -18.17 -10.95 -10.98
C ASN A 108 -19.66 -10.58 -11.09
N ASP A 109 -20.58 -11.54 -11.08
CA ASP A 109 -22.00 -11.24 -11.29
C ASP A 109 -22.69 -10.70 -10.03
N THR A 110 -22.09 -10.90 -8.84
CA THR A 110 -22.66 -10.49 -7.54
C THR A 110 -22.04 -9.21 -6.99
N LEU A 111 -20.83 -8.85 -7.41
CA LEU A 111 -20.15 -7.64 -6.94
C LEU A 111 -20.81 -6.37 -7.49
N ASN A 112 -20.95 -5.36 -6.62
CA ASN A 112 -21.37 -4.04 -7.06
C ASN A 112 -20.23 -3.30 -7.81
N VAL A 113 -20.58 -2.24 -8.53
CA VAL A 113 -19.63 -1.47 -9.36
C VAL A 113 -18.40 -0.99 -8.55
N PRO A 114 -18.54 -0.39 -7.36
CA PRO A 114 -17.40 -0.03 -6.51
C PRO A 114 -16.49 -1.22 -6.16
N GLN A 115 -17.06 -2.35 -5.73
CA GLN A 115 -16.29 -3.53 -5.33
C GLN A 115 -15.46 -4.09 -6.49
N LYS A 116 -16.07 -4.18 -7.70
CA LYS A 116 -15.34 -4.59 -8.91
C LYS A 116 -14.16 -3.65 -9.19
N LYS A 117 -14.39 -2.34 -9.08
CA LYS A 117 -13.35 -1.34 -9.33
C LYS A 117 -12.19 -1.49 -8.35
N VAL A 118 -12.48 -1.72 -7.06
CA VAL A 118 -11.47 -2.00 -6.03
C VAL A 118 -10.59 -3.20 -6.40
N LEU A 119 -11.20 -4.31 -6.84
CA LEU A 119 -10.45 -5.50 -7.23
C LEU A 119 -9.59 -5.25 -8.48
N GLN A 120 -10.14 -4.59 -9.50
CA GLN A 120 -9.44 -4.28 -10.75
C GLN A 120 -8.25 -3.33 -10.53
N ASP A 121 -8.43 -2.32 -9.68
CA ASP A 121 -7.37 -1.37 -9.34
C ASP A 121 -6.25 -2.06 -8.58
N ALA A 122 -6.59 -2.91 -7.61
CA ALA A 122 -5.60 -3.70 -6.87
C ALA A 122 -4.80 -4.62 -7.81
N ILE A 123 -5.46 -5.34 -8.73
CA ILE A 123 -4.80 -6.19 -9.73
C ILE A 123 -3.84 -5.37 -10.60
N THR A 124 -4.25 -4.18 -11.01
CA THR A 124 -3.39 -3.26 -11.76
C THR A 124 -2.19 -2.83 -10.92
N GLN A 125 -2.41 -2.52 -9.64
CA GLN A 125 -1.35 -2.09 -8.73
C GLN A 125 -0.34 -3.20 -8.42
N PHE A 126 -0.75 -4.47 -8.36
CA PHE A 126 0.16 -5.62 -8.28
C PHE A 126 1.08 -5.67 -9.50
N LYS A 127 0.54 -5.49 -10.72
CA LYS A 127 1.34 -5.41 -11.96
C LYS A 127 2.33 -4.25 -11.92
N LEU A 128 1.88 -3.06 -11.53
CA LEU A 128 2.73 -1.88 -11.34
C LEU A 128 3.77 -2.06 -10.23
N SER A 129 3.53 -3.01 -9.33
CA SER A 129 4.45 -3.38 -8.27
C SER A 129 5.51 -4.40 -8.66
N GLY A 130 5.54 -4.79 -9.93
CA GLY A 130 6.53 -5.71 -10.46
C GLY A 130 6.25 -7.16 -10.07
N ILE A 131 4.98 -7.51 -9.83
CA ILE A 131 4.59 -8.90 -9.65
C ILE A 131 4.91 -9.67 -10.95
N GLY A 132 5.62 -10.79 -10.84
CA GLY A 132 6.15 -11.53 -12.00
C GLY A 132 7.50 -11.07 -12.55
N LEU A 133 8.15 -10.05 -11.96
CA LEU A 133 9.55 -9.74 -12.30
C LEU A 133 10.49 -10.87 -11.79
N PRO A 134 11.59 -11.16 -12.51
CA PRO A 134 12.63 -12.06 -12.02
C PRO A 134 13.19 -11.63 -10.65
N PRO A 135 13.62 -12.57 -9.79
CA PRO A 135 14.08 -12.26 -8.42
C PRO A 135 15.17 -11.19 -8.35
N GLU A 136 16.11 -11.21 -9.30
CA GLU A 136 17.20 -10.25 -9.44
C GLU A 136 16.69 -8.82 -9.70
N ILE A 137 15.68 -8.68 -10.57
CA ILE A 137 15.06 -7.39 -10.89
C ILE A 137 14.14 -6.93 -9.75
N LYS A 138 13.43 -7.83 -9.08
CA LYS A 138 12.59 -7.50 -7.91
C LYS A 138 13.39 -6.83 -6.80
N LYS A 139 14.61 -7.31 -6.53
CA LYS A 139 15.50 -6.76 -5.48
C LYS A 139 15.96 -5.35 -5.81
N GLU A 140 16.29 -5.07 -7.07
CA GLU A 140 16.68 -3.74 -7.53
C GLU A 140 15.49 -2.78 -7.55
N PHE A 141 14.32 -3.25 -7.99
CA PHE A 141 13.08 -2.48 -7.99
C PHE A 141 12.64 -2.07 -6.59
N ARG A 142 12.84 -2.93 -5.58
CA ARG A 142 12.54 -2.59 -4.18
C ARG A 142 13.42 -1.46 -3.64
N LYS A 143 14.67 -1.36 -4.09
CA LYS A 143 15.60 -0.30 -3.67
C LYS A 143 15.28 1.07 -4.27
N SER A 144 14.77 1.10 -5.50
CA SER A 144 14.47 2.35 -6.23
C SER A 144 13.05 2.86 -6.02
N ARG A 145 12.19 2.08 -5.36
CA ARG A 145 10.78 2.42 -5.14
C ARG A 145 10.62 3.39 -3.97
N PHE A 146 10.15 4.59 -4.29
CA PHE A 146 9.38 5.42 -3.36
C PHE A 146 7.94 4.90 -3.35
N VAL A 147 7.50 4.29 -2.25
CA VAL A 147 6.18 3.65 -2.20
C VAL A 147 5.09 4.70 -2.01
N PHE A 148 4.27 4.89 -3.04
CA PHE A 148 2.96 5.51 -2.87
C PHE A 148 1.92 4.42 -2.57
N PRO A 149 1.12 4.56 -1.51
CA PRO A 149 0.13 3.55 -1.12
C PRO A 149 -0.83 3.21 -2.26
N ILE A 150 -1.32 1.98 -2.24
CA ILE A 150 -2.19 1.31 -3.24
C ILE A 150 -3.45 2.13 -3.61
N TRP A 151 -3.80 3.14 -2.81
CA TRP A 151 -5.03 3.93 -2.92
C TRP A 151 -4.84 5.44 -3.19
N THR A 152 -3.59 5.91 -3.36
CA THR A 152 -3.32 7.37 -3.40
C THR A 152 -3.82 8.09 -4.66
N ILE A 153 -4.25 7.37 -5.70
CA ILE A 153 -4.64 7.97 -6.99
C ILE A 153 -6.03 8.65 -6.94
N SER A 154 -6.89 8.31 -5.96
CA SER A 154 -8.23 8.93 -5.88
C SER A 154 -8.28 10.25 -5.10
N SER A 155 -7.27 10.61 -4.31
CA SER A 155 -7.38 11.76 -3.40
C SER A 155 -6.24 12.78 -3.41
N LEU A 156 -5.11 12.56 -4.07
CA LEU A 156 -4.03 13.56 -4.08
C LEU A 156 -3.35 13.71 -5.45
N ARG A 157 -3.98 14.52 -6.32
CA ARG A 157 -3.32 15.07 -7.51
C ARG A 157 -2.51 16.36 -7.22
N ILE A 158 -2.48 16.84 -5.96
CA ILE A 158 -2.02 18.21 -5.67
C ILE A 158 -0.66 18.32 -4.96
N CYS A 159 -0.14 17.29 -4.29
CA CYS A 159 1.02 17.53 -3.39
C CYS A 159 2.37 16.94 -3.82
N LEU A 160 2.45 16.19 -4.93
CA LEU A 160 3.62 15.33 -5.17
C LEU A 160 4.55 15.73 -6.32
N MET A 161 4.83 17.02 -6.47
CA MET A 161 5.71 17.51 -7.54
C MET A 161 7.01 18.16 -7.04
N ARG A 162 7.31 18.11 -5.73
CA ARG A 162 8.42 18.89 -5.16
C ARG A 162 9.54 18.11 -4.45
N LEU A 163 9.52 16.77 -4.42
CA LEU A 163 10.47 16.00 -3.58
C LEU A 163 11.07 14.72 -4.22
N ILE A 164 11.24 14.65 -5.55
CA ILE A 164 11.92 13.49 -6.16
C ILE A 164 13.23 13.95 -6.82
N PRO A 165 14.41 13.42 -6.40
CA PRO A 165 15.67 13.63 -7.12
C PRO A 165 15.62 12.93 -8.48
N SER A 166 16.16 13.59 -9.50
CA SER A 166 15.98 13.34 -10.94
C SER A 166 16.41 11.97 -11.50
N ASN A 167 16.90 11.02 -10.71
CA ASN A 167 17.43 9.74 -11.22
C ASN A 167 16.42 8.57 -11.25
N SER A 168 15.38 8.58 -10.41
CA SER A 168 14.42 7.46 -10.36
C SER A 168 13.44 7.45 -11.53
N PHE A 169 13.23 8.60 -12.19
CA PHE A 169 12.33 8.74 -13.33
C PHE A 169 12.86 8.03 -14.59
N TRP A 170 14.19 8.01 -14.76
CA TRP A 170 14.84 7.39 -15.91
C TRP A 170 14.77 5.86 -15.91
N ILE A 171 14.78 5.23 -14.74
CA ILE A 171 14.71 3.76 -14.61
C ILE A 171 13.31 3.28 -15.03
N VAL A 172 12.25 3.97 -14.58
CA VAL A 172 10.87 3.64 -14.94
C VAL A 172 10.61 3.85 -16.43
N LEU A 173 11.15 4.93 -17.02
CA LEU A 173 11.04 5.17 -18.47
C LEU A 173 11.82 4.15 -19.31
N ARG A 174 12.97 3.68 -18.80
CA ARG A 174 13.79 2.66 -19.48
C ARG A 174 13.09 1.31 -19.52
N MET A 175 12.46 0.91 -18.42
CA MET A 175 11.67 -0.33 -18.37
C MET A 175 10.49 -0.33 -19.36
N TRP A 176 9.88 0.83 -19.60
CA TRP A 176 8.80 1.00 -20.57
C TRP A 176 9.25 0.86 -22.03
N LYS A 177 10.52 1.19 -22.32
CA LYS A 177 11.09 1.16 -23.66
C LYS A 177 11.66 -0.21 -24.05
N GLU A 178 12.13 -0.99 -23.07
CA GLU A 178 12.83 -2.27 -23.30
C GLU A 178 11.90 -3.50 -23.35
N TYR A 179 10.66 -3.44 -22.85
CA TYR A 179 9.75 -4.62 -22.81
C TYR A 179 8.31 -4.33 -23.27
N PRO A 180 8.07 -4.02 -24.57
CA PRO A 180 6.74 -3.66 -25.06
C PRO A 180 5.76 -4.84 -25.22
N ASN A 181 6.22 -6.10 -25.28
CA ASN A 181 5.41 -7.25 -25.74
C ASN A 181 5.19 -8.37 -24.69
N ARG A 182 5.07 -8.02 -23.40
CA ARG A 182 4.48 -8.95 -22.41
C ARG A 182 3.36 -8.24 -21.65
N ILE A 183 2.21 -8.14 -22.31
CA ILE A 183 0.91 -7.78 -21.76
C ILE A 183 -0.06 -8.89 -22.13
#